data_AF-A0A2G8SMH8-F1
#
_entry.id   AF-A0A2G8SMH8-F1
#
_cell.length_a   1.000
_cell.length_b   1.000
_cell.length_c   1.000
_cell.angle_alpha   90.00
_cell.angle_beta   90.00
_cell.angle_gamma   90.00
#
_symmetry.space_group_name_H-M   'P 1'
#
loop_
_entity.id
_entity.type
_entity.pdbx_description
1 polymer ?
#
loop_
_entity_poly.entity_id
_entity_poly.type
_entity_poly.pdbx_seq_one_letter_code
_entity_poly.pdbx_strand_id
1 'polypeptide(L)'
;MKFSTIILSVFAAAAAVQAAPSGAIEKRGVPTRLVPAFGVQRGASPDGHGNCLGVNGKLIPCSCPPDRQAFINSLNANVAAGHMVNNPGIAAPFPTGESKADKQARIATLLSTLQNLHGPGVGCPAVSTVYVQIQQQVNALP
;
A
#
# COMPACT_ATOMS: atom_id res chain seq x y z
N MET A 1 -82.65 13.48 18.06
CA MET A 1 -81.35 12.95 18.52
C MET A 1 -80.78 12.15 17.35
N LYS A 2 -79.55 12.25 16.85
CA LYS A 2 -78.33 12.94 17.24
C LYS A 2 -77.39 12.93 16.00
N PHE A 3 -76.50 13.90 15.92
CA PHE A 3 -75.66 14.25 14.76
C PHE A 3 -74.51 13.27 14.46
N SER A 4 -74.05 13.33 13.20
CA SER A 4 -72.76 12.94 12.62
C SER A 4 -71.57 12.71 13.56
N THR A 5 -70.74 11.71 13.28
CA THR A 5 -69.26 11.89 13.31
C THR A 5 -68.54 10.86 12.43
N ILE A 6 -67.80 11.37 11.45
CA ILE A 6 -66.78 10.70 10.62
C ILE A 6 -65.50 10.63 11.46
N ILE A 7 -64.81 9.48 11.52
CA ILE A 7 -63.40 9.44 11.93
C ILE A 7 -62.62 8.55 10.96
N LEU A 8 -61.81 9.21 10.14
CA LEU A 8 -60.72 8.64 9.35
C LEU A 8 -59.73 7.94 10.30
N SER A 9 -59.40 6.67 10.02
CA SER A 9 -58.21 6.01 10.57
C SER A 9 -57.13 6.00 9.51
N VAL A 10 -56.13 6.86 9.70
CA VAL A 10 -54.92 6.91 8.87
C VAL A 10 -54.04 5.72 9.27
N PHE A 11 -53.91 4.73 8.38
CA PHE A 11 -52.90 3.69 8.52
C PHE A 11 -51.53 4.28 8.18
N ALA A 12 -50.71 4.50 9.21
CA ALA A 12 -49.30 4.85 9.05
C ALA A 12 -48.52 3.62 8.54
N ALA A 13 -48.13 3.63 7.27
CA ALA A 13 -47.20 2.65 6.73
C ALA A 13 -45.78 2.96 7.25
N ALA A 14 -45.33 2.17 8.24
CA ALA A 14 -43.94 2.18 8.66
C ALA A 14 -43.09 1.51 7.57
N ALA A 15 -42.47 2.31 6.70
CA ALA A 15 -41.45 1.83 5.78
C ALA A 15 -40.21 1.43 6.59
N ALA A 16 -40.05 0.12 6.82
CA ALA A 16 -38.81 -0.45 7.33
C ALA A 16 -37.71 -0.26 6.27
N VAL A 17 -36.93 0.80 6.40
CA VAL A 17 -35.65 0.94 5.69
C VAL A 17 -34.77 -0.18 6.21
N GLN A 18 -34.67 -1.25 5.44
CA GLN A 18 -33.59 -2.22 5.59
C GLN A 18 -32.31 -1.45 5.30
N ALA A 19 -31.63 -1.03 6.37
CA ALA A 19 -30.23 -0.69 6.31
C ALA A 19 -29.51 -1.96 5.87
N ALA A 20 -29.34 -2.13 4.56
CA ALA A 20 -28.36 -3.05 4.04
C ALA A 20 -27.06 -2.74 4.79
N PRO A 21 -26.32 -3.74 5.28
CA PRO A 21 -24.97 -3.47 5.73
C PRO A 21 -24.27 -2.90 4.50
N SER A 22 -24.04 -1.59 4.50
CA SER A 22 -23.02 -0.96 3.70
C SER A 22 -21.77 -1.72 4.11
N GLY A 23 -21.46 -2.79 3.38
CA GLY A 23 -20.21 -3.49 3.54
C GLY A 23 -19.20 -2.37 3.51
N ALA A 24 -18.57 -2.11 4.66
CA ALA A 24 -17.41 -1.25 4.70
C ALA A 24 -16.60 -1.72 3.50
N ILE A 25 -16.40 -0.83 2.53
CA ILE A 25 -15.44 -1.05 1.48
C ILE A 25 -14.14 -1.14 2.26
N GLU A 26 -13.83 -2.33 2.75
CA GLU A 26 -12.54 -2.67 3.27
C GLU A 26 -11.65 -2.35 2.09
N LYS A 27 -10.90 -1.24 2.19
CA LYS A 27 -9.98 -0.82 1.14
C LYS A 27 -9.20 -2.07 0.82
N ARG A 28 -9.47 -2.66 -0.35
CA ARG A 28 -8.91 -3.94 -0.74
C ARG A 28 -7.40 -3.74 -0.65
N GLY A 29 -6.76 -4.44 0.29
CA GLY A 29 -5.33 -4.25 0.55
C GLY A 29 -4.52 -4.38 -0.73
N VAL A 30 -3.33 -3.79 -0.75
CA VAL A 30 -2.42 -3.89 -1.88
C VAL A 30 -2.24 -5.35 -2.27
N PRO A 31 -2.52 -5.71 -3.54
CA PRO A 31 -2.39 -7.09 -3.96
C PRO A 31 -0.93 -7.55 -3.88
N THR A 32 -0.64 -8.52 -3.02
CA THR A 32 0.75 -8.96 -2.73
C THR A 32 1.49 -9.52 -3.94
N ARG A 33 0.77 -10.00 -4.97
CA ARG A 33 1.31 -10.41 -6.27
C ARG A 33 1.96 -9.26 -7.05
N LEU A 34 1.53 -8.02 -6.78
CA LEU A 34 2.07 -6.80 -7.38
C LEU A 34 3.23 -6.21 -6.57
N VAL A 35 3.67 -6.92 -5.52
CA VAL A 35 4.79 -6.54 -4.65
C VAL A 35 5.94 -7.53 -4.88
N PRO A 36 6.91 -7.21 -5.76
CA PRO A 36 8.06 -8.06 -6.02
C PRO A 36 8.88 -8.29 -4.75
N ALA A 37 9.56 -9.44 -4.67
CA ALA A 37 10.56 -9.67 -3.63
C ALA A 37 11.73 -8.67 -3.79
N PHE A 38 12.48 -8.44 -2.71
CA PHE A 38 13.63 -7.53 -2.72
C PHE A 38 14.83 -8.05 -3.52
N GLY A 39 14.84 -9.35 -3.83
CA GLY A 39 15.93 -10.03 -4.55
C GLY A 39 17.23 -10.15 -3.76
N VAL A 40 17.20 -9.84 -2.47
CA VAL A 40 18.26 -10.08 -1.49
C VAL A 40 17.61 -10.55 -0.19
N GLN A 41 18.28 -11.44 0.54
CA GLN A 41 17.83 -11.87 1.88
C GLN A 41 18.46 -10.98 2.95
N ARG A 42 17.71 -10.71 4.02
CA ARG A 42 18.24 -9.99 5.19
C ARG A 42 19.44 -10.74 5.75
N GLY A 43 20.52 -10.02 6.05
CA GLY A 43 21.72 -10.62 6.62
C GLY A 43 22.58 -11.41 5.62
N ALA A 44 22.36 -11.26 4.31
CA ALA A 44 23.13 -11.98 3.29
C ALA A 44 24.60 -11.52 3.27
N SER A 45 25.54 -12.47 3.40
CA SER A 45 26.99 -12.26 3.26
C SER A 45 27.51 -11.04 4.04
N PRO A 46 27.50 -11.08 5.39
CA PRO A 46 27.96 -9.96 6.22
C PRO A 46 29.46 -9.69 6.04
N ASP A 47 29.84 -8.41 6.05
CA ASP A 47 31.24 -7.94 5.91
C ASP A 47 31.99 -7.79 7.25
N GLY A 48 31.28 -8.01 8.38
CA GLY A 48 31.82 -7.82 9.73
C GLY A 48 31.74 -6.38 10.27
N HIS A 49 31.28 -5.42 9.47
CA HIS A 49 31.15 -3.99 9.82
C HIS A 49 29.69 -3.51 9.89
N GLY A 50 28.74 -4.45 9.93
CA GLY A 50 27.30 -4.15 9.95
C GLY A 50 26.67 -4.00 8.56
N ASN A 51 27.45 -4.19 7.49
CA ASN A 51 26.92 -4.25 6.13
C ASN A 51 26.88 -5.70 5.62
N CYS A 52 25.95 -5.90 4.70
CA CYS A 52 25.67 -7.14 4.02
C CYS A 52 25.71 -6.89 2.51
N LEU A 53 25.83 -7.96 1.72
CA LEU A 53 25.87 -7.87 0.28
C LEU A 53 24.45 -7.76 -0.29
N GLY A 54 24.14 -6.61 -0.89
CA GLY A 54 22.93 -6.37 -1.65
C GLY A 54 23.02 -6.82 -3.09
N VAL A 55 21.97 -6.52 -3.85
CA VAL A 55 21.91 -6.80 -5.29
C VAL A 55 23.02 -6.03 -6.02
N ASN A 56 23.63 -6.65 -7.04
CA ASN A 56 24.71 -6.07 -7.85
C ASN A 56 25.94 -5.62 -7.04
N GLY A 57 26.21 -6.27 -5.91
CA GLY A 57 27.37 -5.97 -5.06
C GLY A 57 27.26 -4.64 -4.30
N LYS A 58 26.08 -4.01 -4.26
CA LYS A 58 25.85 -2.81 -3.46
C LYS A 58 25.68 -3.18 -2.01
N LEU A 59 26.46 -2.56 -1.12
CA LEU A 59 26.33 -2.79 0.31
C LEU A 59 24.95 -2.33 0.81
N ILE A 60 24.44 -3.04 1.81
CA ILE A 60 23.16 -2.77 2.47
C ILE A 60 23.33 -3.02 3.98
N PRO A 61 22.67 -2.26 4.88
CA PRO A 61 22.68 -2.61 6.29
C PRO A 61 22.19 -4.06 6.48
N CYS A 62 22.82 -4.84 7.35
CA CYS A 62 22.40 -6.24 7.55
C CYS A 62 20.98 -6.40 8.13
N SER A 63 20.42 -5.34 8.71
CA SER A 63 19.02 -5.26 9.12
C SER A 63 18.04 -5.13 7.94
N CYS A 64 18.54 -4.87 6.74
CA CYS A 64 17.79 -4.72 5.51
C CYS A 64 17.97 -5.95 4.59
N PRO A 65 16.95 -6.28 3.78
CA PRO A 65 15.64 -5.64 3.66
C PRO A 65 14.74 -5.80 4.90
N PRO A 66 13.62 -5.05 5.00
CA PRO A 66 12.61 -5.26 6.05
C PRO A 66 12.05 -6.69 5.98
N ASP A 67 11.42 -7.14 7.07
CA ASP A 67 10.53 -8.30 6.97
C ASP A 67 9.47 -8.04 5.90
N ARG A 68 9.14 -9.06 5.10
CA ARG A 68 8.25 -8.90 3.95
C ARG A 68 6.83 -8.51 4.39
N GLN A 69 6.33 -9.10 5.47
CA GLN A 69 4.99 -8.78 5.97
C GLN A 69 4.97 -7.38 6.59
N ALA A 70 6.00 -7.00 7.34
CA ALA A 70 6.16 -5.64 7.85
C ALA A 70 6.16 -4.60 6.72
N PHE A 71 6.90 -4.84 5.63
CA PHE A 71 6.90 -3.97 4.46
C PHE A 71 5.51 -3.86 3.81
N ILE A 72 4.80 -4.98 3.63
CA ILE A 72 3.44 -4.98 3.06
C ILE A 72 2.47 -4.21 3.98
N ASN A 73 2.61 -4.32 5.30
CA ASN A 73 1.81 -3.56 6.25
C ASN A 73 2.06 -2.05 6.12
N SER A 74 3.32 -1.62 6.04
CA SER A 74 3.67 -0.22 5.79
C SER A 74 3.15 0.27 4.44
N LEU A 75 3.27 -0.53 3.39
CA LEU A 75 2.75 -0.21 2.06
C LEU A 75 1.22 -0.04 2.08
N ASN A 76 0.49 -0.94 2.74
CA ASN A 76 -0.95 -0.83 2.93
C ASN A 76 -1.32 0.44 3.68
N ALA A 77 -0.60 0.78 4.74
CA ALA A 77 -0.83 2.03 5.49
C ALA A 77 -0.62 3.26 4.61
N ASN A 78 0.46 3.29 3.83
CA ASN A 78 0.75 4.39 2.91
C ASN A 78 -0.36 4.56 1.85
N VAL A 79 -0.74 3.47 1.18
CA VAL A 79 -1.80 3.48 0.15
C VAL A 79 -3.17 3.82 0.74
N ALA A 80 -3.45 3.37 1.97
CA ALA A 80 -4.66 3.74 2.69
C ALA A 80 -4.69 5.23 3.03
N ALA A 81 -3.56 5.82 3.42
CA ALA A 81 -3.41 7.25 3.70
C ALA A 81 -3.33 8.12 2.44
N GLY A 82 -2.99 7.53 1.29
CA GLY A 82 -2.73 8.23 0.03
C GLY A 82 -1.34 8.89 -0.05
N HIS A 83 -0.53 8.75 0.98
CA HIS A 83 0.82 9.31 1.10
C HIS A 83 1.70 8.42 2.00
N MET A 84 3.02 8.63 1.99
CA MET A 84 3.93 7.91 2.90
C MET A 84 3.68 8.38 4.34
N VAL A 85 3.22 7.50 5.23
CA VAL A 85 2.82 7.87 6.60
C VAL A 85 3.95 8.57 7.37
N ASN A 86 5.20 8.13 7.16
CA ASN A 86 6.37 8.75 7.79
C ASN A 86 7.06 9.83 6.93
N ASN A 87 6.49 10.16 5.77
CA ASN A 87 6.93 11.27 4.93
C ASN A 87 5.76 11.83 4.09
N PRO A 88 4.81 12.57 4.72
CA PRO A 88 3.52 12.88 4.10
C PRO A 88 3.56 13.73 2.82
N GLY A 89 4.70 14.36 2.52
CA GLY A 89 4.90 15.11 1.26
C GLY A 89 5.00 14.21 0.02
N ILE A 90 5.09 12.89 0.18
CA ILE A 90 5.21 11.93 -0.93
C ILE A 90 3.91 11.14 -1.06
N ALA A 91 3.26 11.24 -2.23
CA ALA A 91 2.05 10.47 -2.54
C ALA A 91 2.33 8.96 -2.62
N ALA A 92 1.32 8.14 -2.32
CA ALA A 92 1.40 6.68 -2.37
C ALA A 92 0.36 6.06 -3.33
N PRO A 93 0.36 6.40 -4.63
CA PRO A 93 -0.55 5.77 -5.58
C PRO A 93 -0.18 4.29 -5.80
N PHE A 94 -1.17 3.40 -5.84
CA PHE A 94 -0.93 1.98 -6.15
C PHE A 94 -1.98 1.44 -7.12
N PRO A 95 -1.94 1.86 -8.40
CA PRO A 95 -2.89 1.37 -9.39
C PRO A 95 -2.68 -0.12 -9.67
N THR A 96 -3.76 -0.87 -9.88
CA THR A 96 -3.68 -2.32 -10.14
C THR A 96 -3.68 -2.67 -11.62
N GLY A 97 -3.73 -1.68 -12.52
CA GLY A 97 -3.66 -1.86 -13.96
C GLY A 97 -2.27 -2.27 -14.45
N GLU A 98 -2.16 -2.59 -15.73
CA GLU A 98 -0.95 -3.14 -16.36
C GLU A 98 -0.29 -2.19 -17.37
N SER A 99 -0.77 -0.95 -17.46
CA SER A 99 -0.15 0.07 -18.30
C SER A 99 1.26 0.42 -17.79
N LYS A 100 2.09 1.00 -18.68
CA LYS A 100 3.41 1.50 -18.29
C LYS A 100 3.30 2.50 -17.14
N ALA A 101 2.34 3.43 -17.21
CA ALA A 101 2.09 4.41 -16.16
C ALA A 101 1.71 3.76 -14.83
N ASP A 102 0.85 2.74 -14.84
CA ASP A 102 0.48 2.02 -13.61
C ASP A 102 1.68 1.30 -12.99
N LYS A 103 2.48 0.64 -13.82
CA LYS A 103 3.71 -0.03 -13.40
C LYS A 103 4.70 0.97 -12.79
N GLN A 104 4.88 2.14 -13.41
CA GLN A 104 5.74 3.22 -12.91
C GLN A 104 5.27 3.75 -11.56
N ALA A 105 3.97 4.04 -11.43
CA ALA A 105 3.40 4.50 -10.17
C ALA A 105 3.57 3.46 -9.04
N ARG A 106 3.31 2.18 -9.32
CA ARG A 106 3.52 1.10 -8.36
C ARG A 106 4.97 1.01 -7.89
N ILE A 107 5.92 0.92 -8.82
CA ILE A 107 7.33 0.76 -8.44
C ILE A 107 7.87 2.00 -7.71
N ALA A 108 7.43 3.21 -8.07
CA ALA A 108 7.75 4.43 -7.33
C ALA A 108 7.24 4.37 -5.89
N THR A 109 5.98 3.95 -5.68
CA THR A 109 5.41 3.78 -4.33
C THR A 109 6.13 2.70 -3.52
N LEU A 110 6.54 1.60 -4.15
CA LEU A 110 7.35 0.55 -3.50
C LEU A 110 8.72 1.09 -3.04
N LEU A 111 9.40 1.82 -3.93
CA LEU A 111 10.69 2.47 -3.65
C LEU A 111 10.56 3.48 -2.50
N SER A 112 9.58 4.38 -2.58
CA SER A 112 9.33 5.37 -1.54
C SER A 112 8.92 4.74 -0.22
N THR A 113 8.13 3.66 -0.21
CA THR A 113 7.81 2.93 1.02
C THR A 113 9.08 2.37 1.66
N LEU A 114 9.96 1.75 0.89
CA LEU A 114 11.19 1.15 1.39
C LEU A 114 12.14 2.18 2.01
N GLN A 115 12.20 3.38 1.42
CA GLN A 115 13.07 4.47 1.85
C GLN A 115 12.50 5.29 3.01
N ASN A 116 11.20 5.20 3.29
CA ASN A 116 10.51 6.02 4.30
C ASN A 116 9.84 5.16 5.39
N LEU A 117 10.44 4.03 5.77
CA LEU A 117 9.89 3.10 6.76
C LEU A 117 9.84 3.70 8.18
N HIS A 118 10.76 4.62 8.52
CA HIS A 118 10.91 5.17 9.87
C HIS A 118 11.06 6.69 9.89
N GLY A 119 10.87 7.37 8.75
CA GLY A 119 11.03 8.82 8.60
C GLY A 119 11.49 9.19 7.19
N PRO A 120 11.61 10.49 6.88
CA PRO A 120 12.07 10.94 5.56
C PRO A 120 13.46 10.40 5.20
N GLY A 121 13.53 9.50 4.22
CA GLY A 121 14.78 8.85 3.80
C GLY A 121 15.38 7.87 4.84
N VAL A 122 14.65 7.59 5.92
CA VAL A 122 15.07 6.65 6.97
C VAL A 122 14.39 5.30 6.71
N GLY A 123 15.08 4.43 6.00
CA GLY A 123 14.61 3.11 5.62
C GLY A 123 15.73 2.28 5.01
N CYS A 124 15.36 1.29 4.19
CA CYS A 124 16.35 0.46 3.49
C CYS A 124 16.72 1.08 2.13
N PRO A 125 18.00 1.02 1.73
CA PRO A 125 18.45 1.60 0.48
C PRO A 125 17.91 0.79 -0.71
N ALA A 126 17.08 1.42 -1.52
CA ALA A 126 16.46 0.78 -2.69
C ALA A 126 17.48 0.26 -3.72
N VAL A 127 18.61 0.96 -3.89
CA VAL A 127 19.69 0.61 -4.83
C VAL A 127 20.34 -0.76 -4.54
N SER A 128 20.15 -1.28 -3.33
CA SER A 128 20.68 -2.58 -2.92
C SER A 128 19.65 -3.70 -3.01
N THR A 129 18.49 -3.42 -3.59
CA THR A 129 17.40 -4.38 -3.92
C THR A 129 17.18 -4.42 -5.43
N VAL A 130 16.35 -5.36 -5.92
CA VAL A 130 15.99 -5.42 -7.35
C VAL A 130 15.04 -4.31 -7.81
N TYR A 131 14.54 -3.45 -6.91
CA TYR A 131 13.51 -2.47 -7.27
C TYR A 131 14.00 -1.42 -8.25
N VAL A 132 15.28 -1.04 -8.20
CA VAL A 132 15.87 -0.10 -9.18
C VAL A 132 15.93 -0.72 -10.57
N GLN A 133 16.27 -2.00 -10.67
CA GLN A 133 16.30 -2.76 -11.92
C GLN A 133 14.88 -2.90 -12.49
N ILE A 134 13.89 -3.19 -11.64
CA ILE A 134 12.48 -3.22 -12.05
C ILE A 134 12.03 -1.83 -12.54
N GLN A 135 12.39 -0.75 -11.86
CA GLN A 135 12.08 0.61 -12.31
C GLN A 135 12.67 0.88 -13.70
N GLN A 136 13.91 0.48 -13.95
CA GLN A 136 14.56 0.62 -15.26
C GLN A 136 13.84 -0.21 -16.33
N GLN A 137 13.49 -1.47 -16.03
CA GLN A 137 12.74 -2.35 -16.94
C GLN A 137 11.37 -1.73 -17.29
N VAL A 138 10.66 -1.22 -16.29
CA VAL A 138 9.37 -0.55 -16.48
C VAL A 138 9.51 0.72 -17.33
N ASN A 139 10.58 1.50 -17.12
CA ASN A 139 10.83 2.70 -17.90
C ASN A 139 11.17 2.39 -19.37
N ALA A 140 11.77 1.24 -19.63
CA ALA A 140 12.11 0.74 -20.95
C ALA A 140 10.92 0.09 -21.70
N LEU A 141 9.76 -0.09 -21.07
CA LEU A 141 8.55 -0.53 -21.77
C LEU A 141 8.19 0.47 -22.88
N PRO A 142 7.63 0.01 -24.01
CA PRO A 142 7.19 0.88 -25.10
C PRO A 142 6.11 1.87 -24.64
#